data_AF-R5AMB5-F1
#
_entry.id   AF-R5AMB5-F1
#
_cell.length_a   1.000
_cell.length_b   1.000
_cell.length_c   1.000
_cell.angle_alpha   90.00
_cell.angle_beta   90.00
_cell.angle_gamma   90.00
#
_symmetry.space_group_name_H-M   'P 1'
#
loop_
_entity.id
_entity.type
_entity.pdbx_description
1 polymer ?
#
loop_
_entity_poly.entity_id
_entity_poly.type
_entity_poly.pdbx_seq_one_letter_code
_entity_poly.pdbx_strand_id
1 'polypeptide(L)'
;MQAILAKYPENKSDYLLPIIKAPDTNERSVYRNVSYSINQRLKTIAEILSINMPLTMYVARHSWVSAAKTKGIPVSVISEGMGHDSESTTQIYLASLDASVVDSANSIILDALK
;
A
#
# COMPACT_ATOMS: atom_id res chain seq x y z
N MET A 1 -14.02 -0.63 -4.99
CA MET A 1 -14.08 -1.76 -4.02
C MET A 1 -15.13 -2.80 -4.41
N GLN A 2 -16.36 -2.39 -4.81
CA GLN A 2 -17.42 -3.32 -5.21
C GLN A 2 -17.03 -4.33 -6.30
N ALA A 3 -16.25 -3.90 -7.30
CA ALA A 3 -15.77 -4.77 -8.37
C ALA A 3 -14.84 -5.91 -7.89
N ILE A 4 -14.20 -5.76 -6.72
CA ILE A 4 -13.40 -6.82 -6.10
C ILE A 4 -14.32 -7.78 -5.37
N LEU A 5 -15.26 -7.26 -4.57
CA LEU A 5 -16.22 -8.07 -3.82
C LEU A 5 -17.08 -8.94 -4.74
N ALA A 6 -17.48 -8.40 -5.91
CA ALA A 6 -18.24 -9.13 -6.92
C ALA A 6 -17.51 -10.34 -7.51
N LYS A 7 -16.19 -10.47 -7.33
CA LYS A 7 -15.42 -11.66 -7.76
C LYS A 7 -15.51 -12.82 -6.78
N TYR A 8 -16.02 -12.57 -5.57
CA TYR A 8 -16.16 -13.59 -4.54
C TYR A 8 -17.59 -14.13 -4.51
N PRO A 9 -17.77 -15.43 -4.21
CA PRO A 9 -19.10 -15.99 -3.98
C PRO A 9 -19.73 -15.37 -2.73
N GLU A 10 -21.02 -15.66 -2.52
CA GLU A 10 -21.75 -15.25 -1.33
C GLU A 10 -20.95 -15.57 -0.05
N ASN A 11 -20.71 -14.54 0.76
CA ASN A 11 -19.95 -14.65 1.99
C ASN A 11 -20.92 -14.73 3.19
N LYS A 12 -20.87 -15.86 3.91
CA LYS A 12 -21.70 -16.11 5.09
C LYS A 12 -20.99 -15.78 6.40
N SER A 13 -19.74 -15.35 6.36
CA SER A 13 -19.02 -14.90 7.55
C SER A 13 -19.21 -13.41 7.79
N ASP A 14 -18.94 -12.96 9.01
CA ASP A 14 -19.01 -11.55 9.40
C ASP A 14 -17.87 -10.69 8.82
N TYR A 15 -16.92 -11.30 8.09
CA TYR A 15 -15.79 -10.61 7.49
C TYR A 15 -16.11 -10.07 6.10
N LEU A 16 -15.37 -9.04 5.66
CA LEU A 16 -15.54 -8.48 4.32
C LEU A 16 -15.24 -9.47 3.18
N LEU A 17 -14.27 -10.38 3.40
CA LEU A 17 -13.85 -11.38 2.42
C LEU A 17 -14.04 -12.79 3.00
N PRO A 18 -14.40 -13.79 2.16
CA PRO A 18 -14.64 -15.18 2.58
C PRO A 18 -13.32 -15.95 2.82
N ILE A 19 -12.38 -15.34 3.55
CA ILE A 19 -11.07 -15.90 3.90
C ILE A 19 -11.20 -16.75 5.18
N ILE A 20 -11.83 -16.19 6.21
CA ILE A 20 -12.17 -16.87 7.45
C ILE A 20 -13.60 -17.39 7.28
N LYS A 21 -13.75 -18.71 7.18
CA LYS A 21 -15.00 -19.37 6.77
C LYS A 21 -15.76 -20.02 7.91
N ALA A 22 -15.07 -20.37 8.99
CA ALA A 22 -15.64 -21.13 10.10
C ALA A 22 -15.25 -20.50 11.45
N PRO A 23 -16.21 -20.31 12.36
CA PRO A 23 -15.98 -19.67 13.66
C PRO A 23 -15.11 -20.51 14.59
N ASP A 24 -15.09 -21.83 14.44
CA ASP A 24 -14.33 -22.74 15.33
C ASP A 24 -12.84 -22.88 14.97
N THR A 25 -12.33 -22.04 14.06
CA THR A 25 -10.94 -22.08 13.61
C THR A 25 -10.12 -20.95 14.23
N ASN A 26 -8.81 -21.16 14.41
CA ASN A 26 -7.92 -20.08 14.81
C ASN A 26 -7.81 -19.05 13.67
N GLU A 27 -8.68 -18.04 13.72
CA GLU A 27 -8.84 -16.98 12.72
C GLU A 27 -7.52 -16.29 12.38
N ARG A 28 -6.71 -16.01 13.41
CA ARG A 28 -5.39 -15.39 13.26
C ARG A 28 -4.45 -16.27 12.44
N SER A 29 -4.46 -17.57 12.67
CA SER A 29 -3.65 -18.53 11.90
C SER A 29 -4.11 -18.60 10.44
N VAL A 30 -5.43 -18.67 10.20
CA VAL A 30 -6.01 -18.67 8.85
C VAL A 30 -5.61 -17.41 8.08
N TYR A 31 -5.81 -16.24 8.68
CA TYR A 31 -5.41 -14.95 8.13
C TYR A 31 -3.92 -14.95 7.76
N ARG A 32 -3.05 -15.38 8.68
CA ARG A 32 -1.61 -15.39 8.47
C ARG A 32 -1.19 -16.32 7.34
N ASN A 33 -1.77 -17.53 7.29
CA ASN A 33 -1.48 -18.52 6.25
C ASN A 33 -1.90 -18.05 4.85
N VAL A 34 -3.03 -17.36 4.77
CA VAL A 34 -3.50 -16.76 3.51
C VAL A 34 -2.57 -15.64 3.08
N SER A 35 -2.13 -14.77 4.01
CA SER A 35 -1.14 -13.73 3.72
C SER A 35 0.20 -14.31 3.21
N TYR A 36 0.69 -15.39 3.83
CA TYR A 36 1.87 -16.10 3.33
C TYR A 36 1.65 -16.67 1.93
N SER A 37 0.49 -17.29 1.69
CA SER A 37 0.15 -17.83 0.37
C SER A 37 0.12 -16.74 -0.71
N ILE A 38 -0.39 -15.55 -0.37
CA ILE A 38 -0.39 -14.40 -1.29
C ILE A 38 1.05 -13.94 -1.57
N ASN A 39 1.89 -13.77 -0.55
CA ASN A 39 3.28 -13.36 -0.74
C ASN A 39 4.08 -14.37 -1.59
N GLN A 40 3.85 -15.68 -1.41
CA GLN A 40 4.47 -16.70 -2.25
C GLN A 40 4.05 -16.56 -3.72
N ARG A 41 2.76 -16.31 -3.98
CA ARG A 41 2.25 -16.07 -5.35
C ARG A 41 2.81 -14.78 -5.94
N LEU A 42 2.95 -13.72 -5.14
CA LEU A 42 3.56 -12.46 -5.58
C LEU A 42 5.02 -12.66 -5.98
N LYS A 43 5.76 -13.52 -5.26
CA LYS A 43 7.13 -13.89 -5.66
C LYS A 43 7.17 -14.57 -7.02
N THR A 44 6.28 -15.54 -7.27
CA THR A 44 6.16 -16.18 -8.59
C THR A 44 5.81 -15.18 -9.68
N ILE A 45 4.90 -14.23 -9.40
CA ILE A 45 4.55 -13.16 -10.36
C ILE A 45 5.78 -12.28 -10.66
N ALA A 46 6.56 -11.92 -9.64
CA ALA A 46 7.78 -11.14 -9.82
C ALA A 46 8.78 -11.85 -10.74
N GLU A 47 8.96 -13.16 -10.56
CA GLU A 47 9.81 -14.01 -11.41
C GLU A 47 9.31 -14.04 -12.86
N ILE A 48 8.00 -14.26 -13.08
CA ILE A 48 7.39 -14.27 -14.41
C ILE A 48 7.58 -12.94 -15.14
N LEU A 49 7.46 -11.83 -14.41
CA LEU A 49 7.59 -10.48 -14.97
C LEU A 49 9.03 -9.95 -14.98
N SER A 50 10.01 -10.76 -14.56
CA SER A 50 11.43 -10.35 -14.43
C SER A 50 11.61 -9.07 -13.59
N ILE A 51 10.82 -8.95 -12.52
CA ILE A 51 10.94 -7.85 -11.55
C ILE A 51 12.04 -8.21 -10.56
N ASN A 52 13.11 -7.42 -10.54
CA ASN A 52 14.31 -7.67 -9.71
C ASN A 52 14.13 -7.37 -8.21
N MET A 53 12.93 -6.94 -7.78
CA MET A 53 12.61 -6.68 -6.38
C MET A 53 11.55 -7.66 -5.84
N PRO A 54 11.63 -8.07 -4.57
CA PRO A 54 10.62 -8.93 -3.97
C PRO A 54 9.25 -8.23 -3.93
N LEU A 55 8.24 -8.83 -4.58
CA LEU A 55 6.86 -8.38 -4.43
C LEU A 55 6.24 -8.99 -3.18
N THR A 56 5.66 -8.14 -2.33
CA THR A 56 4.92 -8.54 -1.13
C THR A 56 3.68 -7.66 -0.97
N MET A 57 2.77 -8.06 -0.09
CA MET A 57 1.64 -7.20 0.29
C MET A 57 2.09 -5.86 0.90
N TYR A 58 3.28 -5.82 1.52
CA TYR A 58 3.84 -4.57 2.06
C TYR A 58 4.29 -3.61 0.95
N VAL A 59 4.81 -4.14 -0.16
CA VAL A 59 5.16 -3.34 -1.35
C VAL A 59 3.92 -2.63 -1.91
N ALA A 60 2.74 -3.29 -1.93
CA ALA A 60 1.51 -2.64 -2.38
C ALA A 60 1.16 -1.40 -1.54
N ARG A 61 1.37 -1.45 -0.22
CA ARG A 61 1.16 -0.30 0.67
C ARG A 61 2.15 0.83 0.37
N HIS A 62 3.43 0.50 0.21
CA HIS A 62 4.47 1.47 -0.19
C HIS A 62 4.16 2.11 -1.53
N SER A 63 3.80 1.31 -2.53
CA SER A 63 3.45 1.79 -3.88
C SER A 63 2.27 2.77 -3.85
N TRP A 64 1.26 2.51 -3.02
CA TRP A 64 0.14 3.46 -2.86
C TRP A 64 0.59 4.79 -2.26
N VAL A 65 1.42 4.77 -1.21
CA VAL A 65 1.98 5.99 -0.60
C VAL A 65 2.81 6.78 -1.59
N SER A 66 3.73 6.11 -2.29
CA SER A 66 4.57 6.76 -3.31
C SER A 66 3.71 7.36 -4.43
N ALA A 67 2.73 6.63 -4.95
CA ALA A 67 1.83 7.13 -5.98
C ALA A 67 1.00 8.34 -5.50
N ALA A 68 0.45 8.27 -4.28
CA ALA A 68 -0.30 9.37 -3.68
C ALA A 68 0.57 10.61 -3.52
N LYS A 69 1.82 10.44 -3.07
CA LYS A 69 2.79 11.54 -2.96
C LYS A 69 3.13 12.15 -4.31
N THR A 70 3.42 11.34 -5.32
CA THR A 70 3.71 11.81 -6.69
C THR A 70 2.53 12.58 -7.29
N LYS A 71 1.31 12.27 -6.87
CA LYS A 71 0.09 13.02 -7.25
C LYS A 71 -0.14 14.28 -6.42
N GLY A 72 0.77 14.64 -5.53
CA GLY A 72 0.68 15.85 -4.70
C GLY A 72 -0.33 15.75 -3.56
N ILE A 73 -0.77 14.54 -3.18
CA ILE A 73 -1.70 14.37 -2.05
C ILE A 73 -0.99 14.79 -0.75
N PRO A 74 -1.61 15.61 0.12
CA PRO A 74 -1.03 16.02 1.38
C PRO A 74 -0.63 14.84 2.27
N VAL A 75 0.49 14.98 2.99
CA VAL A 75 1.02 13.91 3.87
C VAL A 75 0.02 13.55 4.96
N SER A 76 -0.73 14.52 5.48
CA SER A 76 -1.82 14.31 6.43
C SER A 76 -2.89 13.38 5.88
N VAL A 77 -3.36 13.62 4.65
CA VAL A 77 -4.38 12.78 3.96
C VAL A 77 -3.83 11.39 3.66
N ILE A 78 -2.56 11.28 3.26
CA ILE A 78 -1.90 9.98 3.07
C ILE A 78 -1.83 9.23 4.40
N SER A 79 -1.44 9.92 5.49
CA SER A 79 -1.33 9.35 6.84
C SER A 79 -2.67 8.84 7.37
N GLU A 80 -3.72 9.65 7.22
CA GLU A 80 -5.09 9.26 7.57
C GLU A 80 -5.57 8.07 6.74
N GLY A 81 -5.34 8.08 5.43
CA GLY A 81 -5.68 6.96 4.55
C GLY A 81 -4.93 5.66 4.86
N MET A 82 -3.78 5.74 5.52
CA MET A 82 -3.03 4.59 6.02
C MET A 82 -3.48 4.11 7.41
N GLY A 83 -4.33 4.88 8.11
CA GLY A 83 -4.71 4.63 9.49
C GLY A 83 -3.56 4.79 10.47
N HIS A 84 -2.64 5.72 10.22
CA HIS A 84 -1.54 6.02 11.14
C HIS A 84 -1.94 7.08 12.17
N ASP A 85 -1.62 6.85 13.44
CA ASP A 85 -1.86 7.82 14.53
C ASP A 85 -0.97 9.08 14.45
N SER A 86 0.09 9.04 13.64
CA SER A 86 0.96 10.19 13.41
C SER A 86 1.60 10.17 12.02
N GLU A 87 1.85 11.37 11.49
CA GLU A 87 2.52 11.55 10.20
C GLU A 87 3.96 11.05 10.21
N SER A 88 4.60 10.94 11.38
CA SER A 88 5.99 10.48 11.52
C SER A 88 6.21 9.11 10.87
N THR A 89 5.25 8.19 11.02
CA THR A 89 5.31 6.87 10.39
C THR A 89 5.21 6.99 8.88
N THR A 90 4.38 7.89 8.35
CA THR A 90 4.24 8.17 6.91
C THR A 90 5.48 8.85 6.35
N GLN A 91 6.14 9.72 7.13
CA GLN A 91 7.36 10.44 6.72
C GLN A 91 8.53 9.50 6.43
N ILE A 92 8.62 8.35 7.12
CA ILE A 92 9.60 7.29 6.80
C ILE A 92 9.39 6.74 5.38
N TYR A 93 8.15 6.60 4.92
CA TYR A 93 7.82 6.17 3.55
C TYR A 93 8.15 7.25 2.51
N LEU A 94 8.22 8.50 2.94
CA LEU A 94 8.46 9.69 2.11
C LEU A 94 9.90 10.21 2.17
N ALA A 95 10.77 9.56 2.97
CA ALA A 95 12.12 10.03 3.26
C ALA A 95 13.05 10.06 2.02
N SER A 96 12.68 9.39 0.93
CA SER A 96 13.24 9.66 -0.39
C SER A 96 12.56 10.90 -0.98
N LEU A 97 12.97 12.09 -0.54
CA LEU A 97 12.65 13.32 -1.26
C LEU A 97 13.19 13.19 -2.68
N ASP A 98 12.29 13.22 -3.66
CA ASP A 98 12.68 13.32 -5.06
C ASP A 98 13.35 14.69 -5.25
N ALA A 99 14.65 14.68 -5.54
CA ALA A 99 15.46 15.89 -5.73
C ALA A 99 14.79 16.84 -6.73
N SER A 100 14.07 16.31 -7.73
CA SER A 100 13.35 17.11 -8.71
C SER A 100 12.26 18.01 -8.12
N VAL A 101 11.61 17.60 -7.03
CA VAL A 101 10.59 18.40 -6.33
C VAL A 101 11.26 19.54 -5.55
N VAL A 102 12.40 19.26 -4.94
CA VAL A 102 13.22 20.26 -4.24
C VAL A 102 13.75 21.28 -5.24
N ASP A 103 14.27 20.83 -6.38
CA ASP A 103 14.77 21.69 -7.46
C ASP A 103 13.66 22.57 -8.03
N SER A 104 12.46 22.03 -8.24
CA SER A 104 11.29 22.80 -8.71
C SER A 104 10.87 23.87 -7.71
N ALA A 105 10.81 23.54 -6.41
CA ALA A 105 10.50 24.50 -5.36
C ALA A 105 11.56 25.62 -5.28
N ASN A 106 12.84 25.25 -5.39
CA ASN A 106 13.93 26.22 -5.42
C ASN A 106 13.83 27.15 -6.64
N SER A 107 13.51 26.63 -7.83
CA SER A 107 13.32 27.46 -9.03
C SER A 107 12.25 28.53 -8.84
N ILE A 108 11.10 28.16 -8.25
CA ILE A 108 9.99 29.09 -8.00
C ILE A 108 10.44 30.25 -7.10
N ILE A 109 11.19 29.95 -6.02
CA ILE A 109 11.69 31.00 -5.11
C ILE A 109 12.73 31.88 -5.82
N LEU A 110 13.66 31.30 -6.57
CA LEU A 110 14.68 32.05 -7.28
C LEU A 110 14.11 32.98 -8.35
N ASP A 111 13.03 32.57 -9.03
CA ASP A 111 12.37 33.41 -10.02
C ASP A 111 11.54 34.54 -9.39
N ALA A 112 11.02 34.36 -8.16
CA ALA A 112 10.34 35.40 -7.41
C ALA A 112 11.29 36.47 -6.81
N LEU A 113 12.61 36.22 -6.83
CA LEU A 113 13.65 37.13 -6.37
C LEU A 113 14.24 38.01 -7.49
N LYS A 114 13.79 37.81 -8.74
CA LYS A 114 14.10 38.68 -9.89
C LYS A 114 13.04 39.77 -10.03
#